data_AF-A0A1Q7M5C6-F1
#
_entry.id   AF-A0A1Q7M5C6-F1
#
_cell.length_a   1.000
_cell.length_b   1.000
_cell.length_c   1.000
_cell.angle_alpha   90.00
_cell.angle_beta   90.00
_cell.angle_gamma   90.00
#
_symmetry.space_group_name_H-M   'P 1'
#
loop_
_entity.id
_entity.type
_entity.pdbx_description
1 polymer ?
#
loop_
_entity_poly.entity_id
_entity_poly.type
_entity_poly.pdbx_seq_one_letter_code
_entity_poly.pdbx_strand_id
1 'polypeptide(L)'
;LAVSEDLSIYFQADILDNVLLGSSPATDAYLDPFTPLSVLAARRGSGTVNVKRVWGRVNTQLGELVFGRMGYHWGLGILHNDGNCLDCDYGDTYDRIAFAPREFKGHHLSVMFDILDKGASTTGEKGELGRSVDLDTLDDGYRLALEVTRVDTAEEIKRKLEANQWVFNYGVVVDYRTQPWDTPVSATDSTGTLRSHVVRRGAKIYQPDAFLSLKRSKWRLDTEIAFNLGSVGTHQQTDFDIGSVTPDVAAELTRGVTFFQVGGALQTDIALLSADALLFGLEFGAASGDKGAYGFGARPWRNGSGAAQPAASGKPTQAAGIGDIDGSHLDFSTATGGHARINNFIFNRAFNVDMILFRNLVTSVTSAWYLKPSMRYRPTGRKTGGGDDTGFELILSGMYSQAWYPENTPGLARPLGLEFNVGITYDTSDKFHAGLAYGLLVPFDGLRNVATGQGTSIAHAVRLLLAIPF
;
A
#
# COMPACT_ATOMS: atom_id res chain seq x y z
N LEU A 1 -5.43 -9.35 -24.17
CA LEU A 1 -5.64 -10.30 -25.28
C LEU A 1 -7.11 -10.72 -25.31
N ALA A 2 -7.90 -10.25 -26.28
CA ALA A 2 -9.25 -10.75 -26.49
C ALA A 2 -9.17 -12.10 -27.22
N VAL A 3 -9.69 -13.16 -26.61
CA VAL A 3 -9.75 -14.50 -27.21
C VAL A 3 -11.07 -14.67 -27.97
N SER A 4 -12.15 -14.10 -27.45
CA SER A 4 -13.45 -13.93 -28.10
C SER A 4 -14.15 -12.66 -27.57
N GLU A 5 -15.37 -12.38 -28.03
CA GLU A 5 -16.20 -11.28 -27.49
C GLU A 5 -16.48 -11.43 -25.99
N ASP A 6 -16.56 -12.67 -25.51
CA ASP A 6 -16.90 -13.00 -24.13
C ASP A 6 -15.69 -13.38 -23.27
N LEU A 7 -14.52 -13.64 -23.86
CA LEU A 7 -13.33 -14.11 -23.15
C LEU A 7 -12.13 -13.20 -23.41
N SER A 8 -11.56 -12.68 -22.33
CA SER A 8 -10.34 -11.86 -22.37
C SER A 8 -9.32 -12.35 -21.36
N ILE A 9 -8.04 -12.30 -21.76
CA ILE A 9 -6.88 -12.55 -20.91
C ILE A 9 -6.13 -11.25 -20.74
N TYR A 10 -5.80 -10.92 -19.49
CA TYR A 10 -5.00 -9.76 -19.10
C TYR A 10 -3.67 -10.23 -18.54
N PHE A 11 -2.65 -9.40 -18.76
CA PHE A 11 -1.27 -9.71 -18.42
C PHE A 11 -0.56 -8.42 -18.02
N GLN A 12 0.22 -8.50 -16.95
CA GLN A 12 1.13 -7.43 -16.51
C GLN A 12 2.48 -8.05 -16.19
N ALA A 13 3.54 -7.48 -16.78
CA ALA A 13 4.91 -7.82 -16.47
C ALA A 13 5.75 -6.56 -16.38
N ASP A 14 6.71 -6.60 -15.48
CA ASP A 14 7.66 -5.53 -15.28
C ASP A 14 9.00 -5.95 -15.91
N ILE A 15 9.50 -5.13 -16.84
CA ILE A 15 10.76 -5.33 -17.56
C ILE A 15 11.73 -4.27 -17.03
N LEU A 16 12.83 -4.69 -16.40
CA LEU A 16 13.71 -3.81 -15.63
C LEU A 16 12.99 -3.16 -14.43
N ASP A 17 12.20 -3.96 -13.71
CA ASP A 17 11.48 -3.49 -12.53
C ASP A 17 12.42 -3.01 -11.41
N ASN A 18 12.08 -1.87 -10.81
CA ASN A 18 12.81 -1.24 -9.70
C ASN A 18 14.34 -1.22 -9.88
N VAL A 19 14.81 -1.10 -11.13
CA VAL A 19 16.23 -0.96 -11.45
C VAL A 19 16.63 0.49 -11.25
N LEU A 20 17.57 0.72 -10.33
CA LEU A 20 18.14 2.04 -10.13
C LEU A 20 18.91 2.48 -11.39
N LEU A 21 18.58 3.63 -11.96
CA LEU A 21 19.22 4.13 -13.17
C LEU A 21 20.75 4.19 -13.00
N GLY A 22 21.47 3.48 -13.87
CA GLY A 22 22.92 3.39 -13.83
C GLY A 22 23.49 2.27 -12.93
N SER A 23 22.65 1.49 -12.23
CA SER A 23 23.09 0.36 -11.39
C SER A 23 23.56 -0.85 -12.19
N SER A 24 24.03 -1.88 -11.48
CA SER A 24 24.41 -3.18 -12.07
C SER A 24 25.52 -3.10 -13.15
N PRO A 25 26.67 -2.46 -12.88
CA PRO A 25 27.79 -2.48 -13.82
C PRO A 25 28.29 -3.91 -14.04
N ALA A 26 28.47 -4.31 -15.29
CA ALA A 26 29.06 -5.60 -15.64
C ALA A 26 30.58 -5.44 -15.83
N THR A 27 31.37 -6.12 -15.01
CA THR A 27 32.84 -5.95 -14.94
C THR A 27 33.62 -7.16 -15.43
N ASP A 28 33.04 -7.90 -16.38
CA ASP A 28 33.74 -9.02 -17.00
C ASP A 28 34.95 -8.48 -17.78
N ALA A 29 36.16 -8.79 -17.31
CA ALA A 29 37.42 -8.32 -17.89
C ALA A 29 37.64 -8.79 -19.34
N TYR A 30 36.96 -9.84 -19.79
CA TYR A 30 37.01 -10.30 -21.18
C TYR A 30 36.14 -9.44 -22.10
N LEU A 31 35.06 -8.87 -21.56
CA LEU A 31 34.07 -8.08 -22.29
C LEU A 31 34.25 -6.56 -22.13
N ASP A 32 34.90 -6.12 -21.04
CA ASP A 32 35.28 -4.73 -20.76
C ASP A 32 36.73 -4.65 -20.23
N PRO A 33 37.75 -4.99 -21.06
CA PRO A 33 39.14 -5.10 -20.63
C PRO A 33 39.82 -3.76 -20.32
N PHE A 34 39.18 -2.64 -20.69
CA PHE A 34 39.76 -1.31 -20.60
C PHE A 34 39.24 -0.49 -19.41
N THR A 35 38.29 -1.03 -18.65
CA THR A 35 37.64 -0.31 -17.55
C THR A 35 37.99 -0.95 -16.20
N PRO A 36 39.02 -0.44 -15.49
CA PRO A 36 39.54 -1.08 -14.28
C PRO A 36 38.65 -0.89 -13.05
N LEU A 37 37.66 0.00 -13.11
CA LEU A 37 36.76 0.31 -12.00
C LEU A 37 35.31 -0.02 -12.36
N SER A 38 34.63 -0.78 -11.52
CA SER A 38 33.24 -1.20 -11.73
C SER A 38 32.29 -0.04 -11.96
N VAL A 39 32.47 1.07 -11.25
CA VAL A 39 31.64 2.28 -11.37
C VAL A 39 31.74 2.94 -12.75
N LEU A 40 32.82 2.71 -13.49
CA LEU A 40 33.04 3.25 -14.83
C LEU A 40 32.65 2.27 -15.94
N ALA A 41 32.23 1.04 -15.59
CA ALA A 41 31.98 -0.02 -16.57
C ALA A 41 31.05 0.47 -17.68
N ALA A 42 31.42 0.18 -18.94
CA ALA A 42 30.63 0.56 -20.10
C ALA A 42 29.44 -0.37 -20.33
N ARG A 43 29.37 -1.48 -19.58
CA ARG A 43 28.33 -2.50 -19.70
C ARG A 43 27.45 -2.57 -18.45
N ARG A 44 26.23 -3.06 -18.63
CA ARG A 44 25.24 -3.29 -17.58
C ARG A 44 24.84 -4.76 -17.56
N GLY A 45 24.56 -5.28 -16.37
CA GLY A 45 24.11 -6.65 -16.17
C GLY A 45 22.77 -6.93 -16.85
N SER A 46 22.40 -8.20 -16.96
CA SER A 46 21.13 -8.61 -17.54
C SER A 46 19.95 -8.05 -16.73
N GLY A 47 18.95 -7.53 -17.44
CA GLY A 47 17.68 -7.13 -16.84
C GLY A 47 16.85 -8.31 -16.36
N THR A 48 15.98 -8.07 -15.39
CA THR A 48 14.97 -9.03 -14.94
C THR A 48 13.64 -8.77 -15.66
N VAL A 49 12.97 -9.86 -16.04
CA VAL A 49 11.57 -9.83 -16.50
C VAL A 49 10.75 -10.59 -15.47
N ASN A 50 9.82 -9.89 -14.82
CA ASN A 50 8.96 -10.47 -13.79
C ASN A 50 7.51 -10.41 -14.26
N VAL A 51 6.85 -11.56 -14.34
CA VAL A 51 5.40 -11.62 -14.59
C VAL A 51 4.69 -11.32 -13.27
N LYS A 52 4.02 -10.17 -13.20
CA LYS A 52 3.37 -9.69 -11.98
C LYS A 52 1.95 -10.23 -11.85
N ARG A 53 1.18 -10.18 -12.92
CA ARG A 53 -0.27 -10.50 -12.91
C ARG A 53 -0.71 -11.17 -14.21
N VAL A 54 -1.58 -12.17 -14.10
CA VAL A 54 -2.25 -12.84 -15.23
C VAL A 54 -3.64 -13.28 -14.77
N TRP A 55 -4.67 -12.84 -15.47
CA TRP A 55 -6.05 -13.21 -15.14
C TRP A 55 -6.95 -13.28 -16.36
N GLY A 56 -8.01 -14.06 -16.24
CA GLY A 56 -9.07 -14.18 -17.23
C GLY A 56 -10.32 -13.41 -16.80
N ARG A 57 -11.04 -12.88 -17.78
CA ARG A 57 -12.40 -12.34 -17.65
C ARG A 57 -13.31 -13.07 -18.62
N VAL A 58 -14.42 -13.57 -18.11
CA VAL A 58 -15.45 -14.28 -18.86
C VAL A 58 -16.78 -13.56 -18.67
N ASN A 59 -17.31 -12.99 -19.74
CA ASN A 59 -18.65 -12.42 -19.77
C ASN A 59 -19.64 -13.52 -20.11
N THR A 60 -20.69 -13.65 -19.30
CA THR A 60 -21.77 -14.62 -19.51
C THR A 60 -23.11 -13.89 -19.54
N GLN A 61 -24.18 -14.60 -19.88
CA GLN A 61 -25.53 -14.04 -19.79
C GLN A 61 -25.92 -13.67 -18.35
N LEU A 62 -25.41 -14.42 -17.35
CA LEU A 62 -25.71 -14.21 -15.93
C LEU A 62 -24.92 -13.07 -15.30
N GLY A 63 -23.73 -12.77 -15.83
CA GLY A 63 -22.80 -11.81 -15.26
C GLY A 63 -21.37 -12.06 -15.72
N GLU A 64 -20.44 -11.39 -15.05
CA GLU A 64 -19.01 -11.47 -15.29
C GLU A 64 -18.32 -12.35 -14.25
N LEU A 65 -17.45 -13.25 -14.72
CA LEU A 65 -16.54 -14.02 -13.89
C LEU A 65 -15.10 -13.58 -14.18
N VAL A 66 -14.34 -13.27 -13.14
CA VAL A 66 -12.90 -13.00 -13.23
C VAL A 66 -12.13 -13.98 -12.35
N PHE A 67 -10.99 -14.46 -12.83
CA PHE A 67 -10.14 -15.37 -12.07
C PHE A 67 -8.67 -15.27 -12.43
N GLY A 68 -7.79 -15.45 -11.44
CA GLY A 68 -6.33 -15.42 -11.59
C GLY A 68 -5.66 -14.41 -10.68
N ARG A 69 -4.39 -14.11 -10.97
CA ARG A 69 -3.61 -13.12 -10.23
C ARG A 69 -3.87 -11.74 -10.82
N MET A 70 -4.54 -10.88 -10.08
CA MET A 70 -4.99 -9.56 -10.56
C MET A 70 -4.76 -8.45 -9.53
N GLY A 71 -4.71 -7.21 -9.99
CA GLY A 71 -4.62 -6.04 -9.13
C GLY A 71 -5.97 -5.75 -8.50
N TYR A 72 -5.98 -5.14 -7.32
CA TYR A 72 -7.22 -4.68 -6.70
C TYR A 72 -7.09 -3.23 -6.26
N HIS A 73 -8.01 -2.40 -6.74
CA HIS A 73 -8.09 -0.98 -6.45
C HIS A 73 -9.50 -0.64 -6.01
N TRP A 74 -9.63 0.23 -5.02
CA TRP A 74 -10.91 0.69 -4.52
C TRP A 74 -10.85 2.16 -4.14
N GLY A 75 -11.88 2.94 -4.49
CA GLY A 75 -11.99 4.35 -4.13
C GLY A 75 -10.81 5.22 -4.61
N LEU A 76 -10.29 6.05 -3.70
CA LEU A 76 -9.03 6.78 -3.78
C LEU A 76 -7.80 5.86 -3.63
N GLY A 77 -7.98 4.68 -3.04
CA GLY A 77 -6.95 3.68 -2.83
C GLY A 77 -6.19 3.86 -1.52
N ILE A 78 -6.87 4.25 -0.43
CA ILE A 78 -6.22 4.37 0.88
C ILE A 78 -6.10 3.01 1.59
N LEU A 79 -6.96 2.05 1.29
CA LEU A 79 -6.82 0.67 1.76
C LEU A 79 -6.34 -0.26 0.65
N HIS A 80 -7.11 -0.35 -0.45
CA HIS A 80 -6.81 -1.22 -1.58
C HIS A 80 -6.37 -0.41 -2.79
N ASN A 81 -5.14 -0.60 -3.25
CA ASN A 81 -4.60 0.16 -4.40
C ASN A 81 -3.75 -0.75 -5.28
N ASP A 82 -4.13 -0.87 -6.56
CA ASP A 82 -3.47 -1.77 -7.51
C ASP A 82 -2.09 -1.28 -7.99
N GLY A 83 -1.70 -0.04 -7.68
CA GLY A 83 -0.37 0.47 -8.03
C GLY A 83 -0.13 0.66 -9.52
N ASN A 84 -1.18 0.78 -10.33
CA ASN A 84 -1.05 0.89 -11.79
C ASN A 84 -0.78 2.34 -12.28
N CYS A 85 -0.44 3.26 -11.37
CA CYS A 85 -0.07 4.62 -11.74
C CYS A 85 1.38 4.69 -12.25
N LEU A 86 1.70 5.70 -13.07
CA LEU A 86 3.04 5.89 -13.64
C LEU A 86 4.16 6.01 -12.61
N ASP A 87 3.80 6.37 -11.38
CA ASP A 87 4.70 6.76 -10.32
C ASP A 87 4.51 5.94 -9.05
N CYS A 88 3.89 4.76 -9.16
CA CYS A 88 3.55 3.90 -8.04
C CYS A 88 4.63 2.84 -7.84
N ASP A 89 5.22 2.80 -6.65
CA ASP A 89 6.28 1.83 -6.29
C ASP A 89 5.72 0.55 -5.63
N TYR A 90 4.42 0.54 -5.31
CA TYR A 90 3.71 -0.51 -4.60
C TYR A 90 2.36 -0.78 -5.28
N GLY A 91 1.75 -1.92 -4.99
CA GLY A 91 0.37 -2.21 -5.40
C GLY A 91 -0.11 -3.58 -4.92
N ASP A 92 -1.40 -3.65 -4.60
CA ASP A 92 -2.06 -4.85 -4.10
C ASP A 92 -2.34 -5.81 -5.25
N THR A 93 -2.11 -7.09 -4.98
CA THR A 93 -2.31 -8.17 -5.94
C THR A 93 -2.94 -9.34 -5.20
N TYR A 94 -3.99 -9.89 -5.78
CA TYR A 94 -4.72 -11.02 -5.20
C TYR A 94 -4.80 -12.18 -6.21
N ASP A 95 -4.69 -13.40 -5.71
CA ASP A 95 -5.10 -14.60 -6.41
C ASP A 95 -6.59 -14.81 -6.14
N ARG A 96 -7.42 -14.38 -7.10
CA ARG A 96 -8.86 -14.16 -6.90
C ARG A 96 -9.70 -14.99 -7.84
N ILE A 97 -10.89 -15.37 -7.37
CA ILE A 97 -12.05 -15.71 -8.19
C ILE A 97 -13.19 -14.78 -7.76
N ALA A 98 -13.79 -14.05 -8.70
CA ALA A 98 -14.91 -13.17 -8.39
C ALA A 98 -16.00 -13.26 -9.45
N PHE A 99 -17.24 -13.11 -9.00
CA PHE A 99 -18.42 -13.10 -9.84
C PHE A 99 -19.24 -11.85 -9.57
N ALA A 100 -19.56 -11.12 -10.65
CA ALA A 100 -20.42 -9.96 -10.64
C ALA A 100 -21.66 -10.23 -11.50
N PRO A 101 -22.86 -10.42 -10.93
CA PRO A 101 -24.07 -10.53 -11.73
C PRO A 101 -24.31 -9.26 -12.55
N ARG A 102 -25.19 -9.36 -13.55
CA ARG A 102 -25.64 -8.18 -14.30
C ARG A 102 -26.17 -7.10 -13.35
N GLU A 103 -25.91 -5.86 -13.72
CA GLU A 103 -26.31 -4.68 -12.95
C GLU A 103 -27.80 -4.70 -12.61
N PHE A 104 -28.14 -4.30 -11.38
CA PHE A 104 -29.51 -4.18 -10.92
C PHE A 104 -29.80 -2.75 -10.48
N LYS A 105 -30.67 -2.05 -11.22
CA LYS A 105 -31.13 -0.67 -10.93
C LYS A 105 -29.97 0.34 -10.71
N GLY A 106 -28.95 0.34 -11.56
CA GLY A 106 -27.80 1.25 -11.41
C GLY A 106 -26.73 0.74 -10.44
N HIS A 107 -26.85 -0.47 -9.91
CA HIS A 107 -25.90 -1.01 -8.94
C HIS A 107 -25.21 -2.26 -9.46
N HIS A 108 -23.89 -2.28 -9.31
CA HIS A 108 -23.08 -3.48 -9.51
C HIS A 108 -22.84 -4.15 -8.16
N LEU A 109 -22.94 -5.47 -8.17
CA LEU A 109 -22.62 -6.33 -7.05
C LEU A 109 -21.44 -7.20 -7.48
N SER A 110 -20.46 -7.41 -6.61
CA SER A 110 -19.41 -8.39 -6.84
C SER A 110 -19.15 -9.20 -5.57
N VAL A 111 -19.05 -10.52 -5.73
CA VAL A 111 -18.64 -11.45 -4.67
C VAL A 111 -17.27 -11.97 -5.04
N MET A 112 -16.31 -11.87 -4.12
CA MET A 112 -14.92 -12.19 -4.38
C MET A 112 -14.42 -13.18 -3.34
N PHE A 113 -13.69 -14.18 -3.80
CA PHE A 113 -12.95 -15.12 -2.96
C PHE A 113 -11.48 -15.06 -3.34
N ASP A 114 -10.63 -14.68 -2.38
CA ASP A 114 -9.20 -14.56 -2.59
C ASP A 114 -8.46 -15.57 -1.72
N ILE A 115 -7.44 -16.19 -2.30
CA ILE A 115 -6.44 -16.99 -1.59
C ILE A 115 -5.32 -16.02 -1.22
N LEU A 116 -5.10 -15.82 0.08
CA LEU A 116 -4.14 -14.85 0.60
C LEU A 116 -2.77 -15.48 0.82
N ASP A 117 -2.76 -16.69 1.36
CA ASP A 117 -1.57 -17.45 1.68
C ASP A 117 -1.86 -18.95 1.63
N LYS A 118 -0.84 -19.71 1.24
CA LYS A 118 -0.83 -21.17 1.20
C LYS A 118 0.09 -21.80 2.24
N GLY A 119 0.65 -20.98 3.13
CA GLY A 119 1.50 -21.46 4.21
C GLY A 119 2.70 -22.26 3.69
N ALA A 120 3.02 -23.37 4.37
CA ALA A 120 4.17 -24.18 4.02
C ALA A 120 3.91 -25.03 2.77
N SER A 121 4.82 -24.96 1.79
CA SER A 121 4.77 -25.79 0.58
C SER A 121 6.09 -26.51 0.35
N THR A 122 6.06 -27.57 -0.47
CA THR A 122 7.30 -28.26 -0.86
C THR A 122 8.21 -27.35 -1.67
N THR A 123 9.44 -27.13 -1.21
CA THR A 123 10.44 -26.35 -1.93
C THR A 123 11.15 -27.23 -2.96
N GLY A 124 11.02 -26.85 -4.22
CA GLY A 124 11.78 -27.39 -5.34
C GLY A 124 11.22 -26.79 -6.61
N GLU A 125 12.07 -26.23 -7.47
CA GLU A 125 11.71 -25.97 -8.86
C GLU A 125 11.35 -27.33 -9.47
N LYS A 126 10.07 -27.70 -9.35
CA LYS A 126 9.52 -29.00 -9.75
C LYS A 126 10.20 -30.16 -9.00
N GLY A 127 9.72 -30.45 -7.78
CA GLY A 127 10.01 -31.74 -7.11
C GLY A 127 9.62 -32.95 -7.98
N GLU A 128 9.73 -34.18 -7.48
CA GLU A 128 9.45 -35.41 -8.26
C GLU A 128 8.10 -35.40 -9.00
N LEU A 129 7.13 -34.64 -8.49
CA LEU A 129 5.79 -34.47 -9.06
C LEU A 129 5.67 -33.37 -10.14
N GLY A 130 6.76 -32.70 -10.51
CA GLY A 130 6.75 -31.63 -11.50
C GLY A 130 6.12 -30.31 -11.02
N ARG A 131 5.68 -30.23 -9.76
CA ARG A 131 4.95 -29.10 -9.16
C ARG A 131 5.21 -28.97 -7.67
N SER A 132 5.10 -27.76 -7.13
CA SER A 132 5.00 -27.54 -5.69
C SER A 132 3.68 -28.09 -5.17
N VAL A 133 3.71 -28.61 -3.95
CA VAL A 133 2.55 -29.19 -3.27
C VAL A 133 2.36 -28.44 -1.96
N ASP A 134 1.13 -28.02 -1.76
CA ASP A 134 0.62 -27.46 -0.52
C ASP A 134 0.66 -28.52 0.60
N LEU A 135 1.37 -28.27 1.69
CA LEU A 135 1.65 -29.31 2.69
C LEU A 135 0.47 -29.56 3.65
N ASP A 136 -0.30 -28.51 3.92
CA ASP A 136 -1.51 -28.52 4.73
C ASP A 136 -2.47 -27.43 4.22
N THR A 137 -3.77 -27.60 4.41
CA THR A 137 -4.78 -26.59 4.05
C THR A 137 -5.29 -25.84 5.28
N LEU A 138 -4.93 -26.28 6.48
CA LEU A 138 -5.38 -25.68 7.73
C LEU A 138 -4.73 -24.31 7.99
N ASP A 139 -3.52 -24.10 7.48
CA ASP A 139 -2.72 -22.87 7.61
C ASP A 139 -2.99 -21.83 6.51
N ASP A 140 -3.87 -22.15 5.56
CA ASP A 140 -4.29 -21.25 4.50
C ASP A 140 -4.98 -19.98 5.03
N GLY A 141 -4.66 -18.85 4.38
CA GLY A 141 -5.33 -17.58 4.57
C GLY A 141 -6.34 -17.32 3.46
N TYR A 142 -7.56 -16.92 3.82
CA TYR A 142 -8.63 -16.61 2.86
C TYR A 142 -9.22 -15.22 3.08
N ARG A 143 -9.73 -14.63 1.99
CA ARG A 143 -10.61 -13.46 2.01
C ARG A 143 -11.91 -13.75 1.29
N LEU A 144 -13.02 -13.35 1.90
CA LEU A 144 -14.31 -13.21 1.25
C LEU A 144 -14.67 -11.72 1.21
N ALA A 145 -15.01 -11.20 0.03
CA ALA A 145 -15.42 -9.81 -0.13
C ALA A 145 -16.79 -9.70 -0.79
N LEU A 146 -17.55 -8.70 -0.37
CA LEU A 146 -18.79 -8.27 -0.99
C LEU A 146 -18.68 -6.80 -1.34
N GLU A 147 -18.82 -6.47 -2.62
CA GLU A 147 -18.73 -5.12 -3.14
C GLU A 147 -20.07 -4.70 -3.74
N VAL A 148 -20.53 -3.49 -3.39
CA VAL A 148 -21.69 -2.85 -4.00
C VAL A 148 -21.29 -1.46 -4.46
N THR A 149 -21.46 -1.18 -5.75
CA THR A 149 -21.11 0.12 -6.34
C THR A 149 -22.24 0.68 -7.19
N ARG A 150 -22.29 2.00 -7.27
CA ARG A 150 -23.02 2.75 -8.28
C ARG A 150 -22.05 3.78 -8.84
N VAL A 151 -21.56 3.53 -10.05
CA VAL A 151 -20.56 4.37 -10.70
C VAL A 151 -21.00 4.59 -12.14
N ASP A 152 -21.26 5.85 -12.48
CA ASP A 152 -21.53 6.27 -13.86
C ASP A 152 -20.33 5.95 -14.77
N THR A 153 -20.57 5.56 -16.02
CA THR A 153 -19.46 5.31 -16.98
C THR A 153 -18.72 6.60 -17.33
N ALA A 154 -17.51 6.50 -17.90
CA ALA A 154 -16.72 7.67 -18.30
C ALA A 154 -17.49 8.59 -19.25
N GLU A 155 -18.26 8.02 -20.19
CA GLU A 155 -19.10 8.75 -21.14
C GLU A 155 -20.28 9.43 -20.45
N GLU A 156 -20.91 8.77 -19.47
CA GLU A 156 -22.01 9.34 -18.70
C GLU A 156 -21.55 10.50 -17.82
N ILE A 157 -20.42 10.33 -17.12
CA ILE A 157 -19.79 11.39 -16.34
C ILE A 157 -19.52 12.59 -17.23
N LYS A 158 -18.87 12.37 -18.38
CA LYS A 158 -18.58 13.44 -19.35
C LYS A 158 -19.84 14.19 -19.76
N ARG A 159 -20.86 13.45 -20.22
CA ARG A 159 -22.14 14.02 -20.67
C ARG A 159 -22.84 14.82 -19.56
N LYS A 160 -22.88 14.28 -18.33
CA LYS A 160 -23.48 14.98 -17.18
C LYS A 160 -22.73 16.26 -16.85
N LEU A 161 -21.40 16.24 -16.85
CA LEU A 161 -20.58 17.42 -16.56
C LEU A 161 -20.71 18.50 -17.64
N GLU A 162 -20.75 18.11 -18.93
CA GLU A 162 -21.01 19.02 -20.06
C GLU A 162 -22.42 19.66 -19.97
N ALA A 163 -23.40 18.90 -19.48
CA ALA A 163 -24.76 19.39 -19.21
C ALA A 163 -24.89 20.12 -17.85
N ASN A 164 -23.79 20.36 -17.12
CA ASN A 164 -23.78 20.95 -15.77
C ASN A 164 -24.68 20.22 -14.74
N GLN A 165 -24.86 18.92 -14.94
CA GLN A 165 -25.55 18.02 -14.03
C GLN A 165 -24.56 17.48 -12.98
N TRP A 166 -25.13 17.02 -11.87
CA TRP A 166 -24.38 16.35 -10.83
C TRP A 166 -24.07 14.90 -11.21
N VAL A 167 -22.86 14.48 -10.87
CA VAL A 167 -22.42 13.07 -10.87
C VAL A 167 -22.33 12.63 -9.41
N PHE A 168 -22.97 11.50 -9.10
CA PHE A 168 -23.03 10.92 -7.75
C PHE A 168 -22.61 9.46 -7.83
N ASN A 169 -21.33 9.21 -7.57
CA ASN A 169 -20.75 7.87 -7.59
C ASN A 169 -20.38 7.46 -6.17
N TYR A 170 -20.69 6.22 -5.79
CA TYR A 170 -20.38 5.70 -4.46
C TYR A 170 -20.22 4.19 -4.49
N GLY A 171 -19.55 3.69 -3.47
CA GLY A 171 -19.39 2.25 -3.27
C GLY A 171 -19.15 1.91 -1.82
N VAL A 172 -19.51 0.68 -1.46
CA VAL A 172 -19.12 0.05 -0.21
C VAL A 172 -18.59 -1.35 -0.51
N VAL A 173 -17.47 -1.70 0.11
CA VAL A 173 -16.94 -3.06 0.15
C VAL A 173 -16.78 -3.51 1.59
N VAL A 174 -17.02 -4.79 1.84
CA VAL A 174 -16.73 -5.43 3.13
C VAL A 174 -15.90 -6.67 2.89
N ASP A 175 -14.72 -6.69 3.48
CA ASP A 175 -13.83 -7.85 3.48
C ASP A 175 -13.91 -8.60 4.81
N TYR A 176 -13.90 -9.92 4.72
CA TYR A 176 -13.64 -10.81 5.84
C TYR A 176 -12.42 -11.68 5.51
N ARG A 177 -11.35 -11.50 6.30
CA ARG A 177 -10.12 -12.29 6.21
C ARG A 177 -10.00 -13.19 7.41
N THR A 178 -9.59 -14.43 7.17
CA THR A 178 -9.40 -15.41 8.23
C THR A 178 -8.17 -16.27 7.97
N GLN A 179 -7.48 -16.61 9.05
CA GLN A 179 -6.40 -17.60 9.07
C GLN A 179 -6.50 -18.36 10.42
N PRO A 180 -7.13 -19.55 10.44
CA PRO A 180 -7.35 -20.29 11.68
C PRO A 180 -6.06 -20.87 12.27
N TRP A 181 -5.16 -21.38 11.43
CA TRP A 181 -3.85 -21.90 11.79
C TRP A 181 -2.77 -21.23 10.93
N ASP A 182 -1.52 -21.37 11.33
CA ASP A 182 -0.35 -20.84 10.64
C ASP A 182 0.78 -21.85 10.79
N THR A 183 1.61 -22.01 9.77
CA THR A 183 2.87 -22.75 9.85
C THR A 183 4.02 -21.75 9.81
N PRO A 184 4.38 -21.13 10.96
CA PRO A 184 5.42 -20.13 11.00
C PRO A 184 6.77 -20.75 10.59
N VAL A 185 7.20 -20.44 9.38
CA VAL A 185 8.41 -21.00 8.78
C VAL A 185 9.63 -20.42 9.51
N SER A 186 10.17 -21.17 10.47
CA SER A 186 11.55 -20.99 10.91
C SER A 186 12.44 -21.90 10.05
N ALA A 187 13.42 -21.27 9.40
CA ALA A 187 14.53 -21.86 8.63
C ALA A 187 14.66 -23.39 8.70
N THR A 188 14.53 -24.03 7.53
CA THR A 188 15.09 -25.34 7.15
C THR A 188 15.47 -26.25 8.32
N ASP A 189 14.49 -26.95 8.89
CA ASP A 189 14.78 -28.16 9.65
C ASP A 189 15.50 -29.15 8.72
N SER A 190 16.79 -29.36 8.96
CA SER A 190 17.65 -30.33 8.27
C SER A 190 17.17 -31.79 8.39
N THR A 191 16.10 -32.06 9.14
CA THR A 191 15.49 -33.38 9.31
C THR A 191 14.22 -33.61 8.47
N GLY A 192 13.77 -32.61 7.70
CA GLY A 192 12.74 -32.81 6.67
C GLY A 192 11.29 -32.88 7.18
N THR A 193 11.01 -32.40 8.40
CA THR A 193 9.67 -32.47 9.01
C THR A 193 9.02 -31.09 9.18
N LEU A 194 8.72 -30.43 8.07
CA LEU A 194 7.99 -29.14 8.03
C LEU A 194 6.58 -29.19 8.67
N ARG A 195 6.03 -30.39 8.89
CA ARG A 195 4.69 -30.61 9.49
C ARG A 195 4.59 -30.40 11.00
N SER A 196 5.69 -30.20 11.72
CA SER A 196 5.67 -30.33 13.19
C SER A 196 5.41 -29.06 13.99
N HIS A 197 5.20 -27.90 13.35
CA HIS A 197 5.07 -26.62 14.05
C HIS A 197 3.91 -25.74 13.52
N VAL A 198 2.68 -26.26 13.55
CA VAL A 198 1.48 -25.45 13.29
C VAL A 198 1.05 -24.71 14.55
N VAL A 199 0.72 -23.42 14.44
CA VAL A 199 0.25 -22.57 15.53
C VAL A 199 -1.19 -22.17 15.28
N ARG A 200 -2.06 -22.34 16.28
CA ARG A 200 -3.44 -21.88 16.18
C ARG A 200 -3.50 -20.35 16.28
N ARG A 201 -3.70 -19.65 15.16
CA ARG A 201 -3.84 -18.19 15.12
C ARG A 201 -5.23 -17.70 15.48
N GLY A 202 -6.27 -18.36 14.95
CA GLY A 202 -7.64 -17.87 15.06
C GLY A 202 -7.81 -16.42 14.56
N ALA A 203 -7.00 -16.01 13.57
CA ALA A 203 -6.97 -14.65 13.07
C ALA A 203 -8.26 -14.33 12.30
N LYS A 204 -8.89 -13.20 12.62
CA LYS A 204 -10.08 -12.69 11.95
C LYS A 204 -9.96 -11.19 11.80
N ILE A 205 -10.09 -10.70 10.57
CA ILE A 205 -10.03 -9.28 10.25
C ILE A 205 -11.23 -8.94 9.35
N TYR A 206 -11.95 -7.89 9.72
CA TYR A 206 -13.04 -7.28 8.97
C TYR A 206 -12.56 -5.94 8.44
N GLN A 207 -12.70 -5.70 7.14
CA GLN A 207 -12.28 -4.44 6.51
C GLN A 207 -13.45 -3.84 5.72
N PRO A 208 -14.35 -3.08 6.36
CA PRO A 208 -15.30 -2.25 5.65
C PRO A 208 -14.60 -1.00 5.09
N ASP A 209 -14.94 -0.66 3.85
CA ASP A 209 -14.42 0.50 3.14
C ASP A 209 -15.51 1.10 2.26
N ALA A 210 -15.62 2.42 2.24
CA ALA A 210 -16.59 3.15 1.45
C ALA A 210 -15.98 4.39 0.80
N PHE A 211 -16.38 4.65 -0.44
CA PHE A 211 -16.03 5.88 -1.14
C PHE A 211 -17.25 6.65 -1.62
N LEU A 212 -17.07 7.96 -1.79
CA LEU A 212 -18.01 8.87 -2.40
C LEU A 212 -17.26 9.81 -3.35
N SER A 213 -17.78 9.93 -4.57
CA SER A 213 -17.29 10.83 -5.61
C SER A 213 -18.44 11.69 -6.12
N LEU A 214 -18.35 12.99 -5.82
CA LEU A 214 -19.31 14.02 -6.22
C LEU A 214 -18.65 14.95 -7.23
N LYS A 215 -19.25 15.12 -8.40
CA LYS A 215 -18.70 16.02 -9.43
C LYS A 215 -19.79 16.91 -10.02
N ARG A 216 -19.39 18.14 -10.33
CA ARG A 216 -20.14 19.12 -11.11
C ARG A 216 -19.14 19.91 -11.94
N SER A 217 -19.55 20.49 -13.07
CA SER A 217 -18.68 21.13 -14.09
C SER A 217 -17.34 21.73 -13.58
N LYS A 218 -17.35 22.54 -12.51
CA LYS A 218 -16.14 23.20 -11.95
C LYS A 218 -15.70 22.72 -10.57
N TRP A 219 -16.30 21.68 -10.02
CA TRP A 219 -16.04 21.20 -8.67
C TRP A 219 -16.05 19.69 -8.60
N ARG A 220 -15.06 19.11 -7.94
CA ARG A 220 -15.11 17.70 -7.54
C ARG A 220 -14.82 17.54 -6.06
N LEU A 221 -15.37 16.49 -5.48
CA LEU A 221 -15.04 15.96 -4.17
C LEU A 221 -14.98 14.44 -4.28
N ASP A 222 -13.85 13.86 -3.94
CA ASP A 222 -13.64 12.43 -3.82
C ASP A 222 -13.22 12.14 -2.38
N THR A 223 -13.84 11.17 -1.73
CA THR A 223 -13.54 10.79 -0.34
C THR A 223 -13.64 9.28 -0.15
N GLU A 224 -12.81 8.74 0.74
CA GLU A 224 -12.79 7.34 1.14
C GLU A 224 -12.61 7.23 2.66
N ILE A 225 -13.25 6.24 3.27
CA ILE A 225 -13.06 5.86 4.67
C ILE A 225 -13.00 4.34 4.77
N ALA A 226 -11.96 3.86 5.45
CA ALA A 226 -11.65 2.44 5.57
C ALA A 226 -11.32 2.07 7.02
N PHE A 227 -11.61 0.82 7.38
CA PHE A 227 -11.34 0.28 8.71
C PHE A 227 -10.61 -1.07 8.62
N ASN A 228 -9.78 -1.38 9.63
CA ASN A 228 -9.33 -2.74 9.90
C ASN A 228 -9.71 -3.09 11.34
N LEU A 229 -10.60 -4.06 11.50
CA LEU A 229 -11.17 -4.45 12.78
C LEU A 229 -10.94 -5.94 12.99
N GLY A 230 -10.45 -6.37 14.14
CA GLY A 230 -10.26 -7.80 14.33
C GLY A 230 -9.40 -8.20 15.50
N SER A 231 -8.95 -9.45 15.45
CA SER A 231 -8.05 -10.03 16.43
C SER A 231 -7.24 -11.18 15.87
N VAL A 232 -6.05 -11.39 16.44
CA VAL A 232 -5.28 -12.63 16.35
C VAL A 232 -5.24 -13.24 17.75
N GLY A 233 -5.52 -14.53 17.87
CA GLY A 233 -5.66 -15.21 19.16
C GLY A 233 -4.35 -15.36 19.93
N THR A 234 -3.21 -15.42 19.24
CA THR A 234 -1.88 -15.56 19.84
C THR A 234 -0.81 -14.90 18.98
N HIS A 235 0.16 -14.26 19.63
CA HIS A 235 1.34 -13.69 18.97
C HIS A 235 2.52 -14.68 18.86
N GLN A 236 2.34 -15.91 19.35
CA GLN A 236 3.42 -16.88 19.46
C GLN A 236 4.04 -17.29 18.13
N GLN A 237 5.36 -17.50 18.09
CA GLN A 237 6.07 -17.87 16.86
C GLN A 237 6.09 -19.37 16.53
N THR A 238 5.91 -20.27 17.49
CA THR A 238 5.93 -21.74 17.29
C THR A 238 4.97 -22.38 18.27
N ASP A 239 4.54 -23.62 18.06
CA ASP A 239 3.75 -24.30 19.09
C ASP A 239 4.63 -24.68 20.29
N PHE A 240 4.04 -24.82 21.48
CA PHE A 240 4.74 -25.21 22.71
C PHE A 240 3.83 -25.99 23.65
N ASP A 241 4.42 -26.90 24.41
CA ASP A 241 3.70 -27.50 25.54
C ASP A 241 3.61 -26.47 26.67
N ILE A 242 2.39 -26.01 26.98
CA ILE A 242 2.11 -25.08 28.08
C ILE A 242 2.65 -25.62 29.42
N GLY A 243 2.67 -26.95 29.61
CA GLY A 243 3.22 -27.58 30.81
C GLY A 243 4.75 -27.55 30.91
N SER A 244 5.44 -27.22 29.80
CA SER A 244 6.90 -27.16 29.73
C SER A 244 7.49 -25.79 30.11
N VAL A 245 6.64 -24.77 30.28
CA VAL A 245 7.04 -23.43 30.72
C VAL A 245 6.25 -23.00 31.96
N THR A 246 6.72 -21.95 32.63
CA THR A 246 5.97 -21.39 33.76
C THR A 246 4.61 -20.82 33.31
N PRO A 247 3.57 -20.82 34.16
CA PRO A 247 2.26 -20.25 33.81
C PRO A 247 2.32 -18.80 33.32
N ASP A 248 3.22 -17.99 33.88
CA ASP A 248 3.40 -16.59 33.49
C ASP A 248 3.93 -16.47 32.06
N VAL A 249 4.95 -17.26 31.71
CA VAL A 249 5.50 -17.33 30.35
C VAL A 249 4.46 -17.88 29.35
N ALA A 250 3.67 -18.88 29.75
CA ALA A 250 2.60 -19.38 28.91
C ALA A 250 1.51 -18.32 28.66
N ALA A 251 1.11 -17.58 29.69
CA ALA A 251 0.13 -16.51 29.59
C ALA A 251 0.65 -15.33 28.74
N GLU A 252 1.95 -15.02 28.84
CA GLU A 252 2.61 -14.06 27.95
C GLU A 252 2.52 -14.55 26.50
N LEU A 253 3.13 -15.70 26.17
CA LEU A 253 3.22 -16.20 24.79
C LEU A 253 1.86 -16.41 24.10
N THR A 254 0.80 -16.71 24.86
CA THR A 254 -0.55 -16.93 24.32
C THR A 254 -1.42 -15.67 24.27
N ARG A 255 -0.87 -14.50 24.62
CA ARG A 255 -1.62 -13.24 24.57
C ARG A 255 -1.98 -12.87 23.13
N GLY A 256 -3.26 -12.61 22.90
CA GLY A 256 -3.79 -12.19 21.60
C GLY A 256 -3.54 -10.72 21.29
N VAL A 257 -3.69 -10.37 20.01
CA VAL A 257 -3.59 -9.01 19.46
C VAL A 257 -4.96 -8.56 19.00
N THR A 258 -5.29 -7.29 19.26
CA THR A 258 -6.54 -6.66 18.79
C THR A 258 -6.27 -5.53 17.82
N PHE A 259 -7.20 -5.31 16.88
CA PHE A 259 -7.08 -4.29 15.84
C PHE A 259 -8.33 -3.41 15.86
N PHE A 260 -8.12 -2.11 16.01
CA PHE A 260 -9.11 -1.09 15.71
C PHE A 260 -8.42 0.05 14.98
N GLN A 261 -8.47 0.01 13.65
CA GLN A 261 -7.79 0.96 12.79
C GLN A 261 -8.81 1.66 11.91
N VAL A 262 -8.65 2.97 11.72
CA VAL A 262 -9.49 3.77 10.84
C VAL A 262 -8.63 4.74 10.03
N GLY A 263 -8.87 4.80 8.73
CA GLY A 263 -8.25 5.74 7.81
C GLY A 263 -9.31 6.45 6.98
N GLY A 264 -9.04 7.70 6.61
CA GLY A 264 -9.91 8.43 5.71
C GLY A 264 -9.16 9.50 4.94
N ALA A 265 -9.51 9.67 3.67
CA ALA A 265 -8.97 10.72 2.81
C ALA A 265 -10.08 11.44 2.05
N LEU A 266 -9.78 12.68 1.69
CA LEU A 266 -10.62 13.57 0.93
C LEU A 266 -9.75 14.38 -0.03
N GLN A 267 -10.18 14.49 -1.28
CA GLN A 267 -9.60 15.34 -2.31
C GLN A 267 -10.71 16.18 -2.93
N THR A 268 -10.53 17.49 -3.00
CA THR A 268 -11.45 18.38 -3.70
C THR A 268 -10.68 19.34 -4.59
N ASP A 269 -11.24 19.63 -5.77
CA ASP A 269 -10.71 20.65 -6.67
C ASP A 269 -11.82 21.61 -7.09
N ILE A 270 -11.45 22.88 -7.26
CA ILE A 270 -12.27 23.91 -7.89
C ILE A 270 -11.53 24.42 -9.14
N ALA A 271 -12.23 24.42 -10.27
CA ALA A 271 -11.74 24.96 -11.53
C ALA A 271 -12.07 26.44 -11.71
N LEU A 272 -11.06 27.21 -12.11
CA LEU A 272 -11.05 28.66 -12.23
C LEU A 272 -10.42 29.08 -13.57
N LEU A 273 -10.57 30.36 -13.92
CA LEU A 273 -10.15 30.99 -15.18
C LEU A 273 -10.90 30.46 -16.41
N SER A 274 -10.57 31.03 -17.57
CA SER A 274 -11.10 30.60 -18.88
C SER A 274 -10.58 29.20 -19.22
N ALA A 275 -11.45 28.37 -19.79
CA ALA A 275 -11.13 26.98 -20.15
C ALA A 275 -10.54 26.16 -18.98
N ASP A 276 -10.96 26.47 -17.75
CA ASP A 276 -10.56 25.78 -16.53
C ASP A 276 -9.03 25.64 -16.38
N ALA A 277 -8.31 26.67 -16.81
CA ALA A 277 -6.85 26.70 -16.85
C ALA A 277 -6.18 26.68 -15.45
N LEU A 278 -6.91 26.98 -14.38
CA LEU A 278 -6.39 26.94 -13.01
C LEU A 278 -7.26 26.05 -12.13
N LEU A 279 -6.64 25.08 -11.46
CA LEU A 279 -7.30 24.26 -10.44
C LEU A 279 -6.71 24.57 -9.08
N PHE A 280 -7.57 24.91 -8.13
CA PHE A 280 -7.19 24.94 -6.72
C PHE A 280 -7.68 23.67 -6.05
N GLY A 281 -6.74 22.90 -5.51
CA GLY A 281 -7.00 21.63 -4.84
C GLY A 281 -6.82 21.75 -3.32
N LEU A 282 -7.56 20.93 -2.59
CA LEU A 282 -7.34 20.67 -1.18
C LEU A 282 -7.44 19.17 -0.93
N GLU A 283 -6.38 18.61 -0.34
CA GLU A 283 -6.34 17.23 0.12
C GLU A 283 -6.25 17.22 1.65
N PHE A 284 -7.01 16.33 2.27
CA PHE A 284 -6.91 16.03 3.69
C PHE A 284 -6.92 14.52 3.86
N GLY A 285 -6.05 14.00 4.73
CA GLY A 285 -6.06 12.59 5.07
C GLY A 285 -5.66 12.40 6.52
N ALA A 286 -6.23 11.37 7.13
CA ALA A 286 -6.00 10.98 8.51
C ALA A 286 -5.97 9.46 8.62
N ALA A 287 -4.94 8.93 9.27
CA ALA A 287 -4.86 7.54 9.66
C ALA A 287 -4.75 7.49 11.18
N SER A 288 -5.51 6.60 11.84
CA SER A 288 -5.43 6.43 13.29
C SER A 288 -4.01 6.11 13.73
N GLY A 289 -3.69 6.47 14.98
CA GLY A 289 -2.41 6.14 15.61
C GLY A 289 -2.58 5.21 16.79
N ASP A 290 -1.46 4.67 17.27
CA ASP A 290 -1.45 3.74 18.39
C ASP A 290 -0.87 4.37 19.65
N LYS A 291 -1.76 4.87 20.51
CA LYS A 291 -1.37 5.52 21.76
C LYS A 291 -0.52 4.58 22.62
N GLY A 292 0.60 5.08 23.15
CA GLY A 292 1.47 4.31 24.03
C GLY A 292 2.36 3.27 23.33
N ALA A 293 2.36 3.20 22.00
CA ALA A 293 3.42 2.54 21.23
C ALA A 293 4.41 3.58 20.70
N TYR A 294 5.67 3.20 20.53
CA TYR A 294 6.69 4.08 19.98
C TYR A 294 6.85 3.94 18.46
N GLY A 295 7.28 5.00 17.79
CA GLY A 295 7.46 5.04 16.33
C GLY A 295 6.15 5.04 15.54
N PHE A 296 6.23 5.26 14.23
CA PHE A 296 5.04 5.40 13.38
C PHE A 296 4.30 4.08 13.14
N GLY A 297 5.02 2.94 13.13
CA GLY A 297 4.45 1.61 12.92
C GLY A 297 4.18 1.28 11.44
N ALA A 298 4.77 2.02 10.50
CA ALA A 298 4.63 1.76 9.06
C ALA A 298 5.43 0.52 8.60
N ARG A 299 6.50 0.18 9.33
CA ARG A 299 7.38 -0.99 9.09
C ARG A 299 7.53 -1.79 10.38
N PRO A 300 6.52 -2.57 10.78
CA PRO A 300 6.51 -3.28 12.06
C PRO A 300 7.62 -4.34 12.21
N TRP A 301 8.18 -4.82 11.09
CA TRP A 301 9.31 -5.77 11.10
C TRP A 301 10.68 -5.12 11.36
N ARG A 302 10.76 -3.78 11.42
CA ARG A 302 12.01 -3.11 11.76
C ARG A 302 12.31 -3.37 13.24
N ASN A 303 13.49 -3.91 13.50
CA ASN A 303 13.96 -4.10 14.87
C ASN A 303 14.12 -2.72 15.54
N GLY A 304 13.41 -2.52 16.65
CA GLY A 304 13.48 -1.28 17.42
C GLY A 304 14.65 -1.25 18.41
N SER A 305 14.64 -0.23 19.27
CA SER A 305 15.56 -0.04 20.39
C SER A 305 14.90 -0.27 21.76
N GLY A 306 13.62 -0.68 21.76
CA GLY A 306 12.80 -0.91 22.95
C GLY A 306 13.05 -2.28 23.60
N ALA A 307 12.04 -2.74 24.35
CA ALA A 307 12.13 -3.99 25.09
C ALA A 307 12.29 -5.21 24.17
N ALA A 308 13.17 -6.13 24.57
CA ALA A 308 13.30 -7.43 23.92
C ALA A 308 12.01 -8.24 24.10
N GLN A 309 11.51 -8.80 23.01
CA GLN A 309 10.26 -9.54 22.96
C GLN A 309 10.49 -11.01 23.35
N PRO A 310 9.58 -11.65 24.11
CA PRO A 310 9.68 -13.08 24.39
C PRO A 310 9.76 -13.90 23.10
N ALA A 311 10.73 -14.82 23.02
CA ALA A 311 10.89 -15.74 21.90
C ALA A 311 11.22 -17.14 22.43
N ALA A 312 10.52 -18.16 21.91
CA ALA A 312 10.71 -19.55 22.32
C ALA A 312 12.06 -20.14 21.86
N SER A 313 12.60 -19.66 20.74
CA SER A 313 13.94 -19.98 20.24
C SER A 313 14.43 -18.88 19.29
N GLY A 314 15.69 -18.45 19.42
CA GLY A 314 16.31 -17.42 18.55
C GLY A 314 16.64 -16.09 19.24
N LYS A 315 17.17 -15.13 18.47
CA LYS A 315 17.42 -13.76 18.97
C LYS A 315 16.08 -13.03 19.06
N PRO A 316 15.71 -12.47 20.23
CA PRO A 316 14.46 -11.76 20.37
C PRO A 316 14.45 -10.53 19.47
N THR A 317 13.33 -10.29 18.78
CA THR A 317 13.07 -8.97 18.18
C THR A 317 12.89 -7.95 19.30
N GLN A 318 13.13 -6.68 19.00
CA GLN A 318 12.89 -5.57 19.91
C GLN A 318 11.69 -4.77 19.42
N ALA A 319 10.80 -4.43 20.35
CA ALA A 319 9.75 -3.46 20.11
C ALA A 319 10.35 -2.09 19.79
N ALA A 320 9.57 -1.21 19.16
CA ALA A 320 9.99 0.18 18.99
C ALA A 320 10.20 0.85 20.36
N GLY A 321 11.29 1.61 20.48
CA GLY A 321 11.66 2.39 21.65
C GLY A 321 11.55 3.89 21.42
N ILE A 322 11.79 4.66 22.48
CA ILE A 322 11.87 6.13 22.41
C ILE A 322 12.89 6.54 21.35
N GLY A 323 12.54 7.50 20.49
CA GLY A 323 13.45 8.00 19.44
C GLY A 323 13.46 7.15 18.17
N ASP A 324 12.84 5.98 18.16
CA ASP A 324 12.68 5.22 16.92
C ASP A 324 11.65 5.90 16.01
N ILE A 325 11.99 6.05 14.73
CA ILE A 325 11.05 6.55 13.72
C ILE A 325 9.98 5.50 13.40
N ASP A 326 10.29 4.21 13.56
CA ASP A 326 9.42 3.12 13.12
C ASP A 326 9.81 1.81 13.82
N GLY A 327 8.92 0.81 13.79
CA GLY A 327 9.14 -0.49 14.39
C GLY A 327 7.84 -1.15 14.86
N SER A 328 7.94 -2.31 15.48
CA SER A 328 6.78 -3.02 16.04
C SER A 328 6.14 -2.21 17.18
N HIS A 329 4.83 -2.01 17.10
CA HIS A 329 4.01 -1.45 18.19
C HIS A 329 3.64 -2.47 19.26
N LEU A 330 3.77 -3.76 18.94
CA LEU A 330 3.55 -4.82 19.90
C LEU A 330 4.72 -4.92 20.87
N ASP A 331 4.37 -5.00 22.15
CA ASP A 331 5.29 -5.23 23.27
C ASP A 331 4.70 -6.25 24.25
N PHE A 332 5.25 -7.45 24.26
CA PHE A 332 4.89 -8.55 25.14
C PHE A 332 5.95 -8.81 26.21
N SER A 333 6.89 -7.89 26.42
CA SER A 333 7.97 -8.04 27.42
C SER A 333 7.50 -8.18 28.86
N THR A 334 6.21 -7.90 29.14
CA THR A 334 5.57 -8.11 30.44
C THR A 334 4.13 -8.60 30.31
N ALA A 335 3.74 -9.55 31.16
CA ALA A 335 2.40 -10.12 31.24
C ALA A 335 1.31 -9.09 31.54
N THR A 336 1.61 -8.07 32.36
CA THR A 336 0.63 -7.12 32.91
C THR A 336 0.79 -5.67 32.42
N GLY A 337 1.88 -5.33 31.74
CA GLY A 337 2.23 -3.95 31.36
C GLY A 337 2.51 -3.72 29.86
N GLY A 338 2.53 -4.77 29.05
CA GLY A 338 2.84 -4.69 27.61
C GLY A 338 1.72 -4.11 26.73
N HIS A 339 2.03 -3.94 25.45
CA HIS A 339 1.17 -3.41 24.40
C HIS A 339 0.76 -4.51 23.40
N ALA A 340 -0.52 -4.89 23.41
CA ALA A 340 -1.07 -6.02 22.62
C ALA A 340 -2.25 -5.59 21.72
N ARG A 341 -2.15 -4.38 21.16
CA ARG A 341 -3.11 -3.85 20.19
C ARG A 341 -2.34 -3.22 19.04
N ILE A 342 -2.96 -3.13 17.87
CA ILE A 342 -2.43 -2.38 16.73
C ILE A 342 -3.55 -1.48 16.22
N ASN A 343 -3.52 -0.24 16.64
CA ASN A 343 -4.55 0.76 16.34
C ASN A 343 -4.13 1.78 15.28
N ASN A 344 -2.86 1.73 14.83
CA ASN A 344 -2.42 2.60 13.75
C ASN A 344 -2.94 2.07 12.40
N PHE A 345 -3.73 2.87 11.69
CA PHE A 345 -4.08 2.57 10.30
C PHE A 345 -2.91 2.99 9.42
N ILE A 346 -2.57 2.18 8.42
CA ILE A 346 -1.49 2.47 7.47
C ILE A 346 -2.15 2.60 6.11
N PHE A 347 -2.07 3.78 5.50
CA PHE A 347 -2.55 3.96 4.13
C PHE A 347 -1.79 3.02 3.19
N ASN A 348 -2.43 2.58 2.11
CA ASN A 348 -1.74 1.84 1.07
C ASN A 348 -0.53 2.66 0.60
N ARG A 349 0.63 2.02 0.48
CA ARG A 349 1.88 2.72 0.13
C ARG A 349 1.89 3.27 -1.29
N ALA A 350 1.00 2.78 -2.16
CA ALA A 350 0.78 3.35 -3.48
C ALA A 350 0.00 4.69 -3.42
N PHE A 351 -0.66 4.99 -2.29
CA PHE A 351 -1.32 6.27 -2.06
C PHE A 351 -0.31 7.34 -1.61
N ASN A 352 0.38 7.91 -2.59
CA ASN A 352 1.39 8.94 -2.37
C ASN A 352 0.74 10.32 -2.16
N VAL A 353 1.04 10.96 -1.03
CA VAL A 353 0.55 12.30 -0.69
C VAL A 353 1.62 13.38 -0.85
N ASP A 354 2.88 12.98 -0.84
CA ASP A 354 4.04 13.86 -0.81
C ASP A 354 5.25 13.21 -1.53
N MET A 355 6.39 13.90 -1.50
CA MET A 355 7.64 13.45 -2.11
C MET A 355 8.66 12.94 -1.08
N ILE A 356 8.59 13.39 0.19
CA ILE A 356 9.65 13.12 1.17
C ILE A 356 9.12 12.45 2.42
N LEU A 357 8.27 13.13 3.20
CA LEU A 357 7.95 12.70 4.56
C LEU A 357 7.27 11.32 4.60
N PHE A 358 6.07 11.21 4.06
CA PHE A 358 5.30 9.98 4.05
C PHE A 358 5.76 9.03 2.95
N ARG A 359 6.24 9.53 1.82
CA ARG A 359 6.74 8.67 0.74
C ARG A 359 8.03 7.93 1.08
N ASN A 360 9.02 8.64 1.65
CA ASN A 360 10.38 8.09 1.82
C ASN A 360 10.79 7.87 3.28
N LEU A 361 10.46 8.77 4.19
CA LEU A 361 10.91 8.66 5.59
C LEU A 361 10.03 7.70 6.40
N VAL A 362 8.71 7.93 6.38
CA VAL A 362 7.72 7.10 7.09
C VAL A 362 7.24 5.93 6.23
N THR A 363 7.23 6.07 4.90
CA THR A 363 6.78 5.10 3.86
C THR A 363 5.28 4.93 3.67
N SER A 364 4.46 5.53 4.54
CA SER A 364 3.02 5.69 4.36
C SER A 364 2.47 6.71 5.36
N VAL A 365 1.28 7.25 5.10
CA VAL A 365 0.50 7.98 6.09
C VAL A 365 0.00 6.99 7.15
N THR A 366 0.53 7.10 8.37
CA THR A 366 0.10 6.33 9.55
C THR A 366 0.30 7.16 10.81
N SER A 367 -0.50 6.92 11.86
CA SER A 367 -0.41 7.64 13.14
C SER A 367 -0.44 9.17 13.05
N ALA A 368 -1.00 9.71 11.96
CA ALA A 368 -0.90 11.12 11.60
C ALA A 368 -2.08 11.57 10.74
N TRP A 369 -2.18 12.89 10.59
CA TRP A 369 -3.01 13.53 9.58
C TRP A 369 -2.21 14.59 8.82
N TYR A 370 -2.68 14.93 7.63
CA TYR A 370 -2.11 15.98 6.79
C TYR A 370 -3.19 16.85 6.16
N LEU A 371 -2.80 18.07 5.82
CA LEU A 371 -3.58 19.01 5.03
C LEU A 371 -2.69 19.56 3.91
N LYS A 372 -3.13 19.43 2.67
CA LYS A 372 -2.35 19.78 1.49
C LYS A 372 -3.17 20.61 0.50
N PRO A 373 -3.12 21.95 0.59
CA PRO A 373 -3.52 22.81 -0.51
C PRO A 373 -2.60 22.63 -1.73
N SER A 374 -3.19 22.70 -2.91
CA SER A 374 -2.46 22.62 -4.17
C SER A 374 -3.03 23.57 -5.22
N MET A 375 -2.21 23.89 -6.21
CA MET A 375 -2.55 24.68 -7.36
C MET A 375 -1.98 24.01 -8.61
N ARG A 376 -2.80 23.81 -9.62
CA ARG A 376 -2.38 23.31 -10.93
C ARG A 376 -2.76 24.32 -12.00
N TYR A 377 -1.80 24.74 -12.80
CA TYR A 377 -2.01 25.73 -13.86
C TYR A 377 -1.64 25.14 -15.22
N ARG A 378 -2.61 25.15 -16.14
CA ARG A 378 -2.47 24.66 -17.51
C ARG A 378 -2.87 25.77 -18.49
N PRO A 379 -1.91 26.47 -19.11
CA PRO A 379 -2.18 27.61 -20.00
C PRO A 379 -3.00 27.26 -21.24
N THR A 380 -2.85 26.02 -21.73
CA THR A 380 -3.58 25.49 -22.90
C THR A 380 -5.04 25.14 -22.59
N GLY A 381 -5.46 25.29 -21.32
CA GLY A 381 -6.80 24.95 -20.82
C GLY A 381 -7.02 23.44 -20.68
N ARG A 382 -8.04 23.06 -19.90
CA ARG A 382 -8.62 21.72 -19.93
C ARG A 382 -9.86 21.75 -20.82
N LYS A 383 -9.98 20.79 -21.73
CA LYS A 383 -11.30 20.52 -22.33
C LYS A 383 -12.15 19.90 -21.21
N THR A 384 -13.09 20.67 -20.68
CA THR A 384 -14.13 20.17 -19.77
C THR A 384 -14.72 18.87 -20.35
N GLY A 385 -14.70 17.78 -19.58
CA GLY A 385 -15.19 16.48 -20.05
C GLY A 385 -14.11 15.52 -20.58
N GLY A 386 -12.84 15.67 -20.20
CA GLY A 386 -11.80 14.65 -20.45
C GLY A 386 -11.37 14.54 -21.90
N GLY A 387 -11.03 15.65 -22.55
CA GLY A 387 -10.30 15.62 -23.82
C GLY A 387 -8.81 15.30 -23.62
N ASP A 388 -8.07 15.11 -24.72
CA ASP A 388 -6.63 14.85 -24.71
C ASP A 388 -5.88 15.99 -23.98
N ASP A 389 -5.45 15.69 -22.76
CA ASP A 389 -4.70 16.60 -21.89
C ASP A 389 -3.28 16.76 -22.46
N THR A 390 -3.10 17.77 -23.32
CA THR A 390 -1.82 18.05 -23.99
C THR A 390 -1.24 19.40 -23.58
N GLY A 391 0.09 19.47 -23.54
CA GLY A 391 0.84 20.66 -23.16
C GLY A 391 1.40 20.59 -21.74
N PHE A 392 1.83 21.75 -21.23
CA PHE A 392 2.46 21.85 -19.92
C PHE A 392 1.45 22.06 -18.79
N GLU A 393 1.67 21.43 -17.63
CA GLU A 393 0.98 21.73 -16.37
C GLU A 393 2.02 22.12 -15.32
N LEU A 394 1.85 23.28 -14.69
CA LEU A 394 2.61 23.68 -13.51
C LEU A 394 1.86 23.27 -12.25
N ILE A 395 2.55 22.62 -11.32
CA ILE A 395 1.98 22.08 -10.09
C ILE A 395 2.70 22.73 -8.91
N LEU A 396 1.95 23.32 -7.98
CA LEU A 396 2.45 23.82 -6.70
C LEU A 396 1.63 23.18 -5.59
N SER A 397 2.27 22.71 -4.53
CA SER A 397 1.57 22.26 -3.32
C SER A 397 2.38 22.52 -2.06
N GLY A 398 1.67 22.73 -0.96
CA GLY A 398 2.23 22.77 0.37
C GLY A 398 1.47 21.80 1.26
N MET A 399 2.14 21.06 2.12
CA MET A 399 1.55 20.09 3.02
C MET A 399 2.00 20.35 4.46
N TYR A 400 1.05 20.51 5.37
CA TYR A 400 1.30 20.41 6.81
C TYR A 400 0.94 19.01 7.31
N SER A 401 1.74 18.47 8.22
CA SER A 401 1.52 17.14 8.79
C SER A 401 1.77 17.10 10.29
N GLN A 402 0.98 16.28 10.99
CA GLN A 402 1.03 16.15 12.45
C GLN A 402 0.66 14.72 12.89
N ALA A 403 1.41 14.17 13.85
CA ALA A 403 1.07 12.92 14.53
C ALA A 403 -0.05 13.09 15.56
N TRP A 404 -0.85 12.04 15.78
CA TRP A 404 -1.88 12.04 16.83
C TRP A 404 -1.28 12.00 18.23
N TYR A 405 -0.26 11.17 18.40
CA TYR A 405 0.39 10.92 19.69
C TYR A 405 1.89 11.24 19.59
N PRO A 406 2.45 11.96 20.58
CA PRO A 406 3.88 12.25 20.58
C PRO A 406 4.72 10.97 20.67
N GLU A 407 4.24 9.93 21.38
CA GLU A 407 4.95 8.65 21.52
C GLU A 407 5.22 7.97 20.16
N ASN A 408 4.34 8.14 19.16
CA ASN A 408 4.53 7.57 17.82
C ASN A 408 5.62 8.31 17.00
N THR A 409 6.21 9.38 17.53
CA THR A 409 7.22 10.17 16.84
C THR A 409 8.58 10.00 17.50
N PRO A 410 9.70 10.01 16.75
CA PRO A 410 11.03 9.97 17.36
C PRO A 410 11.30 11.20 18.24
N GLY A 411 10.59 12.31 18.00
CA GLY A 411 10.77 13.59 18.69
C GLY A 411 9.99 13.74 19.99
N LEU A 412 9.10 12.79 20.31
CA LEU A 412 8.10 12.94 21.37
C LEU A 412 7.29 14.25 21.26
N ALA A 413 7.03 14.69 20.04
CA ALA A 413 6.27 15.90 19.73
C ALA A 413 5.37 15.65 18.52
N ARG A 414 4.16 16.21 18.54
CA ARG A 414 3.16 15.95 17.48
C ARG A 414 3.51 16.57 16.12
N PRO A 415 3.95 17.84 16.01
CA PRO A 415 4.15 18.47 14.71
C PRO A 415 5.30 17.81 13.93
N LEU A 416 5.06 17.44 12.67
CA LEU A 416 6.03 16.72 11.85
C LEU A 416 6.79 17.64 10.89
N GLY A 417 6.09 18.53 10.20
CA GLY A 417 6.73 19.49 9.31
C GLY A 417 5.83 20.12 8.27
N LEU A 418 6.45 20.95 7.44
CA LEU A 418 5.89 21.51 6.22
C LEU A 418 6.66 20.98 5.01
N GLU A 419 5.97 20.42 4.03
CA GLU A 419 6.56 20.02 2.76
C GLU A 419 6.02 20.88 1.61
N PHE A 420 6.90 21.39 0.75
CA PHE A 420 6.54 22.18 -0.42
C PHE A 420 7.03 21.49 -1.68
N ASN A 421 6.15 21.31 -2.65
CA ASN A 421 6.46 20.67 -3.92
C ASN A 421 6.13 21.59 -5.09
N VAL A 422 7.07 21.74 -6.01
CA VAL A 422 6.89 22.41 -7.31
C VAL A 422 7.19 21.42 -8.42
N GLY A 423 6.33 21.37 -9.43
CA GLY A 423 6.49 20.47 -10.55
C GLY A 423 6.05 21.09 -11.86
N ILE A 424 6.58 20.55 -12.95
CA ILE A 424 6.14 20.79 -14.31
C ILE A 424 5.96 19.44 -15.00
N THR A 425 4.83 19.24 -15.65
CA THR A 425 4.61 18.11 -16.55
C THR A 425 4.44 18.59 -17.98
N TYR A 426 4.67 17.69 -18.93
CA TYR A 426 4.44 17.87 -20.35
C TYR A 426 3.85 16.59 -20.92
N ASP A 427 2.65 16.71 -21.48
CA ASP A 427 1.90 15.62 -22.07
C ASP A 427 1.67 15.87 -23.57
N THR A 428 1.78 14.83 -24.39
CA THR A 428 1.60 14.91 -25.84
C THR A 428 0.43 14.06 -26.31
N SER A 429 -0.09 14.36 -27.51
CA SER A 429 -1.13 13.55 -28.15
C SER A 429 -0.69 12.10 -28.39
N ASP A 430 0.62 11.89 -28.57
CA ASP A 430 1.23 10.57 -28.83
C ASP A 430 1.56 9.82 -27.52
N LYS A 431 0.91 10.21 -26.43
CA LYS A 431 1.01 9.63 -25.08
C LYS A 431 2.38 9.77 -24.40
N PHE A 432 3.36 10.48 -24.97
CA PHE A 432 4.58 10.79 -24.23
C PHE A 432 4.27 11.71 -23.04
N HIS A 433 4.75 11.31 -21.86
CA HIS A 433 4.69 12.04 -20.60
C HIS A 433 6.10 12.33 -20.10
N ALA A 434 6.36 13.59 -19.74
CA ALA A 434 7.56 14.00 -19.03
C ALA A 434 7.19 14.86 -17.82
N GLY A 435 7.78 14.60 -16.66
CA GLY A 435 7.56 15.35 -15.44
C GLY A 435 8.85 15.62 -14.70
N LEU A 436 9.03 16.84 -14.21
CA LEU A 436 10.11 17.20 -13.29
C LEU A 436 9.50 17.86 -12.06
N ALA A 437 9.85 17.36 -10.87
CA ALA A 437 9.39 17.90 -9.60
C ALA A 437 10.55 18.09 -8.62
N TYR A 438 10.42 19.10 -7.77
CA TYR A 438 11.30 19.38 -6.64
C TYR A 438 10.47 19.50 -5.37
N GLY A 439 10.86 18.76 -4.34
CA GLY A 439 10.26 18.78 -3.02
C GLY A 439 11.23 19.29 -1.95
N LEU A 440 10.68 19.99 -0.96
CA LEU A 440 11.40 20.57 0.17
C LEU A 440 10.62 20.32 1.47
N LEU A 441 11.18 19.55 2.39
CA LEU A 441 10.62 19.28 3.71
C LEU A 441 11.36 20.11 4.78
N VAL A 442 10.62 20.98 5.48
CA VAL A 442 11.05 21.67 6.69
C VAL A 442 10.55 20.87 7.90
N PRO A 443 11.40 20.06 8.55
CA PRO A 443 10.99 19.20 9.65
C PRO A 443 10.78 19.99 10.96
N PHE A 444 9.81 19.56 11.75
CA PHE A 444 9.54 20.09 13.08
C PHE A 444 10.01 19.12 14.18
N ASP A 445 9.70 19.45 15.44
CA ASP A 445 10.23 18.76 16.61
C ASP A 445 9.86 17.28 16.67
N GLY A 446 8.74 16.85 16.07
CA GLY A 446 8.35 15.45 16.01
C GLY A 446 9.33 14.57 15.25
N LEU A 447 10.17 15.13 14.38
CA LEU A 447 11.17 14.38 13.62
C LEU A 447 12.58 14.41 14.23
N ARG A 448 12.79 15.13 15.34
CA ARG A 448 14.05 15.06 16.09
C ARG A 448 14.21 13.66 16.68
N ASN A 449 15.44 13.21 16.90
CA ASN A 449 15.65 11.96 17.63
C ASN A 449 16.07 12.28 19.07
N VAL A 450 15.13 12.11 20.01
CA VAL A 450 15.40 12.42 21.42
C VAL A 450 16.31 11.39 22.08
N ALA A 451 16.38 10.16 21.57
CA ALA A 451 17.23 9.11 22.13
C ALA A 451 18.71 9.32 21.79
N THR A 452 19.01 9.79 20.58
CA THR A 452 20.38 10.10 20.15
C THR A 452 20.76 11.57 20.28
N GLY A 453 19.80 12.44 20.64
CA GLY A 453 19.98 13.89 20.70
C GLY A 453 20.21 14.55 19.33
N GLN A 454 19.90 13.84 18.23
CA GLN A 454 20.08 14.36 16.88
C GLN A 454 18.96 15.33 16.50
N GLY A 455 19.37 16.52 16.05
CA GLY A 455 18.46 17.50 15.45
C GLY A 455 18.02 17.08 14.05
N THR A 456 17.13 17.89 13.47
CA THR A 456 16.65 17.71 12.09
C THR A 456 17.27 18.75 11.16
N SER A 457 17.40 18.40 9.89
CA SER A 457 17.78 19.33 8.82
C SER A 457 16.75 19.28 7.70
N ILE A 458 16.67 20.35 6.92
CA ILE A 458 15.82 20.41 5.74
C ILE A 458 16.17 19.25 4.80
N ALA A 459 15.15 18.55 4.30
CA ALA A 459 15.30 17.47 3.33
C ALA A 459 14.74 17.92 1.98
N HIS A 460 15.32 17.41 0.90
CA HIS A 460 15.03 17.84 -0.46
C HIS A 460 14.98 16.61 -1.37
N ALA A 461 14.14 16.63 -2.39
CA ALA A 461 14.07 15.57 -3.40
C ALA A 461 13.85 16.17 -4.78
N VAL A 462 14.50 15.59 -5.80
CA VAL A 462 14.23 15.87 -7.21
C VAL A 462 13.71 14.59 -7.84
N ARG A 463 12.64 14.69 -8.64
CA ARG A 463 12.04 13.56 -9.33
C ARG A 463 11.86 13.89 -10.80
N LEU A 464 12.42 13.05 -11.67
CA LEU A 464 12.22 13.09 -13.11
C LEU A 464 11.45 11.82 -13.51
N LEU A 465 10.32 12.00 -14.20
CA LEU A 465 9.50 10.92 -14.72
C LEU A 465 9.43 11.05 -16.25
N LEU A 466 9.69 9.95 -16.96
CA LEU A 466 9.54 9.85 -18.41
C LEU A 466 8.76 8.58 -18.70
N ALA A 467 7.65 8.68 -19.42
CA ALA A 467 6.80 7.54 -19.71
C ALA A 467 6.14 7.62 -21.10
N ILE A 468 5.87 6.46 -21.67
CA ILE A 468 5.02 6.28 -22.86
C ILE A 468 4.01 5.18 -22.50
N PRO A 469 2.80 5.52 -22.04
CA PRO A 469 1.72 4.57 -21.79
C PRO A 469 1.25 3.95 -23.11
N PHE A 470 1.13 2.63 -23.18
CA PHE A 470 0.64 1.91 -24.38
C PHE A 470 -0.57 1.04 -24.08
#